data_AF-A0A9W6T6R4-F1
#
_entry.id   AF-A0A9W6T6R4-F1
#
_cell.length_a   1.000
_cell.length_b   1.000
_cell.length_c   1.000
_cell.angle_alpha   90.00
_cell.angle_beta   90.00
_cell.angle_gamma   90.00
#
_symmetry.space_group_name_H-M   'P 1'
#
loop_
_entity.id
_entity.type
_entity.pdbx_description
1 polymer ?
#
loop_
_entity_poly.entity_id
_entity_poly.type
_entity_poly.pdbx_seq_one_letter_code
_entity_poly.pdbx_strand_id
1 'polypeptide(L)'
;MKRFINGAVAATGLTAAFVLYQDAQTAQAMTAAEHGLHSPAYGWSHNGMFETFDHASIRRGFQVYKEVCAACHSLDRIAWRTLVGVSHTNSEVKAMAEEFEYDDEPDDEGNPRKRPGKLADHIPGPYANEQAARAANQGALPPDLSLIVKARHGACDYIFSLLTGYPEEPPAGVVLAPGSNYNPYFPGGSIAMGRVLFDDLVEYEDEKD
;
A
#
# COMPACT_ATOMS: atom_id res chain seq x y z
N MET A 1 46.76 40.75 26.49
CA MET A 1 46.12 40.27 25.24
C MET A 1 45.58 38.83 25.33
N LYS A 2 46.37 37.82 25.72
CA LYS A 2 45.92 36.40 25.77
C LYS A 2 44.68 36.11 26.66
N ARG A 3 44.49 36.83 27.78
CA ARG A 3 43.33 36.67 28.68
C ARG A 3 41.99 37.15 28.09
N PHE A 4 42.02 38.14 27.21
CA PHE A 4 40.81 38.66 26.55
C PHE A 4 40.34 37.75 25.41
N ILE A 5 41.27 37.11 24.71
CA ILE A 5 40.98 36.17 23.61
C ILE A 5 40.32 34.90 24.15
N ASN A 6 40.79 34.37 25.29
CA ASN A 6 40.20 33.16 25.89
C ASN A 6 38.77 33.37 26.43
N GLY A 7 38.44 34.58 26.91
CA GLY A 7 37.08 34.90 27.39
C GLY A 7 36.06 35.01 26.25
N ALA A 8 36.46 35.57 25.11
CA ALA A 8 35.58 35.71 23.94
C ALA A 8 35.24 34.36 23.28
N VAL A 9 36.19 33.41 23.25
CA VAL A 9 35.98 32.06 22.70
C VAL A 9 35.10 31.19 23.60
N ALA A 10 35.23 31.31 24.92
CA ALA A 10 34.38 30.57 25.87
C ALA A 10 32.92 31.05 25.85
N ALA A 11 32.69 32.37 25.76
CA ALA A 11 31.35 32.94 25.73
C ALA A 11 30.57 32.60 24.44
N THR A 12 31.25 32.56 23.29
CA THR A 12 30.66 32.18 21.99
C THR A 12 30.38 30.68 21.89
N GLY A 13 31.27 29.82 22.43
CA GLY A 13 31.04 28.38 22.48
C GLY A 13 29.84 27.99 23.34
N LEU A 14 29.66 28.64 24.50
CA LEU A 14 28.53 28.38 25.40
C LEU A 14 27.18 28.88 24.84
N THR A 15 27.17 30.02 24.15
CA THR A 15 25.93 30.52 23.51
C THR A 15 25.54 29.67 22.32
N ALA A 16 26.49 29.25 21.48
CA ALA A 16 26.20 28.33 20.38
C ALA A 16 25.68 26.97 20.86
N ALA A 17 26.31 26.40 21.91
CA ALA A 17 25.85 25.15 22.52
C ALA A 17 24.47 25.29 23.18
N PHE A 18 24.17 26.42 23.80
CA PHE A 18 22.86 26.68 24.41
C PHE A 18 21.76 26.87 23.37
N VAL A 19 22.04 27.54 22.25
CA VAL A 19 21.08 27.68 21.13
C VAL A 19 20.83 26.32 20.47
N LEU A 20 21.87 25.53 20.22
CA LEU A 20 21.71 24.17 19.69
C LEU A 20 20.98 23.24 20.67
N TYR A 21 21.19 23.43 21.99
CA TYR A 21 20.44 22.72 23.01
C TYR A 21 18.96 23.13 23.05
N GLN A 22 18.64 24.41 22.87
CA GLN A 22 17.25 24.89 22.77
C GLN A 22 16.54 24.37 21.51
N ASP A 23 17.21 24.38 20.34
CA ASP A 23 16.67 23.79 19.10
C ASP A 23 16.51 22.26 19.23
N ALA A 24 17.41 21.59 19.96
CA ALA A 24 17.29 20.15 20.24
C ALA A 24 16.21 19.82 21.28
N GLN A 25 15.70 20.79 22.04
CA GLN A 25 14.64 20.62 23.04
C GLN A 25 13.22 20.76 22.46
N THR A 26 13.08 21.29 21.24
CA THR A 26 11.77 21.32 20.57
C THR A 26 11.50 19.99 19.87
N ALA A 27 11.07 19.00 20.64
CA ALA A 27 10.40 17.82 20.09
C ALA A 27 9.03 18.28 19.55
N GLN A 28 8.90 18.44 18.23
CA GLN A 28 7.59 18.63 17.60
C GLN A 28 6.86 17.29 17.60
N ALA A 29 6.00 17.07 18.59
CA ALA A 29 5.06 15.96 18.55
C ALA A 29 4.00 16.22 17.48
N MET A 30 3.82 15.24 16.58
CA MET A 30 2.71 15.22 15.63
C MET A 30 1.39 15.16 16.41
N THR A 31 0.32 15.78 15.89
CA THR A 31 -1.02 15.57 16.46
C THR A 31 -1.58 14.23 15.99
N ALA A 32 -2.71 13.82 16.56
CA ALA A 32 -3.40 12.61 16.15
C ALA A 32 -3.81 12.64 14.66
N ALA A 33 -4.05 13.84 14.09
CA ALA A 33 -4.40 13.97 12.68
C ALA A 33 -3.21 13.64 11.76
N GLU A 34 -2.02 14.18 12.04
CA GLU A 34 -0.84 13.86 11.23
C GLU A 34 -0.32 12.44 11.47
N HIS A 35 -0.52 11.90 12.68
CA HIS A 35 -0.19 10.49 12.95
C HIS A 35 -1.16 9.51 12.26
N GLY A 36 -2.43 9.90 12.12
CA GLY A 36 -3.52 9.00 11.76
C GLY A 36 -4.08 8.30 13.00
N LEU A 37 -5.38 8.00 12.97
CA LEU A 37 -6.04 7.23 14.01
C LEU A 37 -5.46 5.81 14.04
N HIS A 38 -5.11 5.31 15.22
CA HIS A 38 -4.68 3.92 15.37
C HIS A 38 -5.84 2.96 15.11
N SER A 39 -5.57 1.95 14.28
CA SER A 39 -6.50 0.85 14.03
C SER A 39 -6.72 0.01 15.29
N PRO A 40 -7.96 -0.43 15.58
CA PRO A 40 -8.21 -1.36 16.66
C PRO A 40 -7.65 -2.74 16.32
N ALA A 41 -7.40 -3.57 17.33
CA ALA A 41 -6.99 -4.96 17.13
C ALA A 41 -8.22 -5.82 16.76
N TYR A 42 -8.25 -6.33 15.53
CA TYR A 42 -9.29 -7.27 15.10
C TYR A 42 -8.89 -8.71 15.44
N GLY A 43 -9.88 -9.55 15.74
CA GLY A 43 -9.66 -10.98 16.02
C GLY A 43 -9.58 -11.82 14.75
N TRP A 44 -8.49 -11.68 14.00
CA TRP A 44 -8.23 -12.45 12.78
C TRP A 44 -8.08 -13.95 13.09
N SER A 45 -8.55 -14.79 12.16
CA SER A 45 -8.44 -16.26 12.25
C SER A 45 -7.01 -16.78 12.34
N HIS A 46 -6.02 -15.96 11.97
CA HIS A 46 -4.60 -16.29 11.92
C HIS A 46 -3.75 -15.47 12.93
N ASN A 47 -4.36 -14.95 14.00
CA ASN A 47 -3.62 -14.17 15.01
C ASN A 47 -2.79 -15.00 15.97
N GLY A 48 -3.28 -16.18 16.36
CA GLY A 48 -2.59 -16.98 17.37
C GLY A 48 -1.36 -17.70 16.82
N MET A 49 -0.61 -18.32 17.73
CA MET A 49 0.71 -18.90 17.45
C MET A 49 0.65 -20.17 16.59
N PHE A 50 -0.47 -20.87 16.58
CA PHE A 50 -0.63 -22.17 15.91
C PHE A 50 -1.68 -22.15 14.80
N GLU A 51 -2.34 -21.01 14.63
CA GLU A 51 -3.34 -20.75 13.61
C GLU A 51 -2.67 -20.51 12.26
N THR A 52 -3.27 -21.07 11.22
CA THR A 52 -2.87 -20.84 9.82
C THR A 52 -3.83 -19.86 9.16
N PHE A 53 -3.52 -19.45 7.94
CA PHE A 53 -4.45 -18.68 7.14
C PHE A 53 -5.70 -19.48 6.79
N ASP A 54 -6.83 -18.78 6.68
CA ASP A 54 -8.03 -19.31 6.04
C ASP A 54 -7.87 -19.25 4.51
N HIS A 55 -7.62 -20.40 3.89
CA HIS A 55 -7.38 -20.51 2.45
C HIS A 55 -8.63 -20.15 1.61
N ALA A 56 -9.84 -20.34 2.14
CA ALA A 56 -11.06 -19.89 1.47
C ALA A 56 -11.14 -18.35 1.47
N SER A 57 -10.78 -17.71 2.58
CA SER A 57 -10.63 -16.25 2.63
C SER A 57 -9.51 -15.73 1.71
N ILE A 58 -8.40 -16.46 1.53
CA ILE A 58 -7.36 -16.09 0.55
C ILE A 58 -7.93 -16.13 -0.87
N ARG A 59 -8.70 -17.17 -1.22
CA ARG A 59 -9.32 -17.28 -2.55
C ARG A 59 -10.24 -16.10 -2.84
N ARG A 60 -11.20 -15.81 -1.94
CA ARG A 60 -12.10 -14.65 -2.06
C ARG A 60 -11.34 -13.32 -2.07
N GLY A 61 -10.32 -13.18 -1.25
CA GLY A 61 -9.45 -11.99 -1.24
C GLY A 61 -8.71 -11.77 -2.55
N PHE A 62 -8.26 -12.84 -3.22
CA PHE A 62 -7.66 -12.74 -4.54
C PHE A 62 -8.66 -12.30 -5.61
N GLN A 63 -9.90 -12.78 -5.54
CA GLN A 63 -10.99 -12.32 -6.42
C GLN A 63 -11.22 -10.81 -6.26
N VAL A 64 -11.34 -10.30 -5.03
CA VAL A 64 -11.46 -8.85 -4.76
C VAL A 64 -10.26 -8.08 -5.31
N TYR A 65 -9.04 -8.59 -5.15
CA TYR A 65 -7.87 -7.96 -5.75
C TYR A 65 -7.98 -7.88 -7.28
N LYS A 66 -8.34 -8.99 -7.94
CA LYS A 66 -8.43 -9.07 -9.41
C LYS A 66 -9.52 -8.14 -9.95
N GLU A 67 -10.68 -8.08 -9.30
CA GLU A 67 -11.84 -7.34 -9.79
C GLU A 67 -11.84 -5.85 -9.41
N VAL A 68 -11.19 -5.47 -8.31
CA VAL A 68 -11.20 -4.09 -7.80
C VAL A 68 -9.83 -3.44 -7.85
N CYS A 69 -8.83 -4.08 -7.24
CA CYS A 69 -7.54 -3.43 -6.94
C CYS A 69 -6.56 -3.47 -8.12
N ALA A 70 -6.59 -4.53 -8.94
CA ALA A 70 -5.64 -4.78 -10.02
C ALA A 70 -5.69 -3.72 -11.13
N ALA A 71 -6.74 -2.89 -11.17
CA ALA A 71 -6.83 -1.75 -12.07
C ALA A 71 -5.85 -0.61 -11.72
N CYS A 72 -5.42 -0.51 -10.46
CA CYS A 72 -4.56 0.60 -9.99
C CYS A 72 -3.30 0.14 -9.25
N HIS A 73 -3.34 -1.02 -8.59
CA HIS A 73 -2.23 -1.52 -7.79
C HIS A 73 -1.53 -2.70 -8.46
N SER A 74 -0.20 -2.71 -8.43
CA SER A 74 0.59 -3.87 -8.81
C SER A 74 0.73 -4.87 -7.65
N LEU A 75 1.13 -6.09 -8.01
CA LEU A 75 1.43 -7.19 -7.10
C LEU A 75 2.70 -7.92 -7.58
N ASP A 76 3.74 -7.14 -7.86
CA ASP A 76 4.89 -7.50 -8.69
C ASP A 76 5.73 -8.68 -8.16
N ARG A 77 5.60 -9.00 -6.85
CA ARG A 77 6.38 -10.08 -6.21
C ARG A 77 5.60 -11.38 -6.06
N ILE A 78 4.38 -11.45 -6.58
CA ILE A 78 3.54 -12.64 -6.53
C ILE A 78 3.48 -13.25 -7.92
N ALA A 79 4.01 -14.47 -8.04
CA ALA A 79 3.95 -15.25 -9.27
C ALA A 79 2.72 -16.14 -9.30
N TRP A 80 2.18 -16.41 -10.50
CA TRP A 80 1.00 -17.26 -10.66
C TRP A 80 1.14 -18.59 -9.93
N ARG A 81 2.29 -19.26 -10.05
CA ARG A 81 2.59 -20.54 -9.38
C ARG A 81 2.40 -20.53 -7.86
N THR A 82 2.49 -19.39 -7.17
CA THR A 82 2.35 -19.36 -5.70
C THR A 82 0.90 -19.48 -5.24
N LEU A 83 -0.07 -19.32 -6.14
CA LEU A 83 -1.49 -19.53 -5.85
C LEU A 83 -1.85 -21.03 -5.88
N VAL A 84 -1.07 -21.85 -6.61
CA VAL A 84 -1.34 -23.28 -6.81
C VAL A 84 -1.17 -24.04 -5.49
N GLY A 85 -2.24 -24.70 -5.05
CA GLY A 85 -2.26 -25.42 -3.77
C GLY A 85 -2.39 -24.52 -2.55
N VAL A 86 -2.51 -23.20 -2.74
CA VAL A 86 -2.85 -22.23 -1.69
C VAL A 86 -4.33 -21.87 -1.85
N SER A 87 -4.69 -21.10 -2.87
CA SER A 87 -6.09 -20.66 -3.08
C SER A 87 -6.77 -21.30 -4.30
N HIS A 88 -5.97 -21.85 -5.21
CA HIS A 88 -6.46 -22.35 -6.50
C HIS A 88 -5.74 -23.65 -6.90
N THR A 89 -6.35 -24.40 -7.79
CA THR A 89 -5.77 -25.57 -8.46
C THR A 89 -4.81 -25.15 -9.58
N ASN A 90 -4.01 -26.10 -10.06
CA ASN A 90 -3.08 -25.83 -11.17
C ASN A 90 -3.81 -25.38 -12.45
N SER A 91 -4.92 -26.04 -12.79
CA SER A 91 -5.71 -25.71 -13.98
C SER A 91 -6.37 -24.33 -13.91
N GLU A 92 -6.89 -23.94 -12.74
CA GLU A 92 -7.49 -22.61 -12.54
C GLU A 92 -6.45 -21.51 -12.70
N VAL A 93 -5.30 -21.63 -12.03
CA VAL A 93 -4.23 -20.62 -12.13
C VAL A 93 -3.67 -20.55 -13.55
N LYS A 94 -3.53 -21.70 -14.22
CA LYS A 94 -3.09 -21.72 -15.61
C LYS A 94 -4.07 -20.97 -16.52
N ALA A 95 -5.37 -21.23 -16.38
CA ALA A 95 -6.39 -20.52 -17.13
C ALA A 95 -6.34 -19.00 -16.88
N MET A 96 -6.22 -18.57 -15.62
CA MET A 96 -6.09 -17.16 -15.28
C MET A 96 -4.82 -16.51 -15.82
N ALA A 97 -3.68 -17.22 -15.83
CA ALA A 97 -2.44 -16.70 -16.37
C ALA A 97 -2.51 -16.52 -17.91
N GLU A 98 -3.18 -17.43 -18.60
CA GLU A 98 -3.37 -17.40 -20.05
C GLU A 98 -4.29 -16.26 -20.53
N GLU A 99 -5.07 -15.63 -19.63
CA GLU A 99 -5.86 -14.41 -19.91
C GLU A 99 -4.98 -13.18 -20.19
N PHE A 100 -3.71 -13.20 -19.78
CA PHE A 100 -2.78 -12.08 -19.92
C PHE A 100 -1.70 -12.35 -20.96
N GLU A 101 -1.24 -11.28 -21.61
CA GLU A 101 -0.13 -11.30 -22.56
C GLU A 101 1.17 -10.79 -21.92
N TYR A 102 2.28 -11.48 -22.19
CA TYR A 102 3.62 -11.12 -21.74
C TYR A 102 4.56 -10.99 -22.92
N ASP A 103 5.64 -10.23 -22.74
CA ASP A 103 6.76 -10.24 -23.68
C ASP A 103 7.40 -11.63 -23.71
N ASP A 104 7.66 -12.10 -24.93
CA ASP A 104 8.38 -13.33 -25.19
C ASP A 104 9.71 -13.04 -25.89
N GLU A 105 10.50 -14.08 -26.13
CA GLU A 105 11.72 -13.95 -26.93
C GLU A 105 11.40 -13.40 -28.33
N PRO A 106 12.21 -12.46 -28.87
CA PRO A 106 12.03 -11.99 -30.24
C PRO A 106 12.03 -13.15 -31.25
N ASP A 107 11.38 -12.96 -32.39
CA ASP A 107 11.43 -13.95 -33.47
C ASP A 107 12.82 -14.01 -34.15
N ASP A 108 12.97 -14.92 -35.12
CA ASP A 108 14.23 -15.13 -35.85
C ASP A 108 14.68 -13.89 -36.66
N GLU A 109 13.79 -12.91 -36.83
CA GLU A 109 14.04 -11.64 -37.50
C GLU A 109 14.32 -10.49 -36.50
N GLY A 110 14.24 -10.77 -35.20
CA GLY A 110 14.48 -9.83 -34.11
C GLY A 110 13.27 -8.96 -33.74
N ASN A 111 12.06 -9.28 -34.24
CA ASN A 111 10.86 -8.53 -33.91
C ASN A 111 10.31 -8.95 -32.54
N PRO A 112 9.84 -8.00 -31.70
CA PRO A 112 9.17 -8.32 -30.44
C PRO A 112 7.91 -9.15 -30.66
N ARG A 113 7.69 -10.18 -29.84
CA ARG A 113 6.45 -10.95 -29.83
C ARG A 113 5.84 -10.99 -28.43
N LYS A 114 4.54 -11.27 -28.39
CA LYS A 114 3.80 -11.55 -27.16
C LYS A 114 3.47 -13.03 -27.08
N ARG A 115 3.30 -13.52 -25.85
CA ARG A 115 2.80 -14.88 -25.57
C ARG A 115 1.75 -14.86 -24.46
N PRO A 116 0.86 -15.87 -24.41
CA PRO A 116 0.03 -16.06 -23.24
C PRO A 116 0.89 -16.31 -21.98
N GLY A 117 0.35 -15.90 -20.83
CA GLY A 117 0.99 -16.13 -19.55
C GLY A 117 1.14 -17.60 -19.20
N LYS A 118 2.16 -17.89 -18.40
CA LYS A 118 2.41 -19.21 -17.80
C LYS A 118 2.56 -19.08 -16.30
N LEU A 119 2.47 -20.20 -15.57
CA LEU A 119 2.58 -20.24 -14.11
C LEU A 119 3.88 -19.62 -13.55
N ALA A 120 4.94 -19.57 -14.35
CA ALA A 120 6.21 -18.97 -13.94
C ALA A 120 6.21 -17.44 -13.93
N ASP A 121 5.28 -16.79 -14.65
CA ASP A 121 5.20 -15.34 -14.74
C ASP A 121 4.67 -14.70 -13.45
N HIS A 122 4.94 -13.42 -13.29
CA HIS A 122 4.37 -12.59 -12.22
C HIS A 122 3.02 -12.03 -12.63
N ILE A 123 2.17 -11.75 -11.64
CA ILE A 123 0.91 -11.06 -11.89
C ILE A 123 1.23 -9.67 -12.48
N PRO A 124 0.64 -9.29 -13.62
CA PRO A 124 1.02 -8.07 -14.31
C PRO A 124 0.48 -6.85 -13.56
N GLY A 125 1.27 -5.79 -13.49
CA GLY A 125 0.83 -4.50 -12.98
C GLY A 125 -0.02 -3.73 -14.00
N PRO A 126 -0.85 -2.76 -13.55
CA PRO A 126 -1.76 -2.02 -14.43
C PRO A 126 -1.09 -0.95 -15.29
N TYR A 127 0.13 -0.53 -14.94
CA TYR A 127 0.83 0.57 -15.59
C TYR A 127 2.21 0.15 -16.04
N ALA A 128 2.64 0.67 -17.20
CA ALA A 128 3.96 0.38 -17.76
C ALA A 128 5.12 0.96 -16.92
N ASN A 129 4.88 2.04 -16.17
CA ASN A 129 5.87 2.69 -15.31
C ASN A 129 5.21 3.63 -14.29
N GLU A 130 6.02 4.14 -13.37
CA GLU A 130 5.61 5.07 -12.32
C GLU A 130 4.97 6.35 -12.88
N GLN A 131 5.52 6.91 -13.96
CA GLN A 131 5.01 8.15 -14.55
C GLN A 131 3.59 7.95 -15.10
N ALA A 132 3.32 6.83 -15.76
CA ALA A 132 1.98 6.47 -16.23
C ALA A 132 1.01 6.30 -15.05
N ALA A 133 1.44 5.64 -13.98
CA ALA A 133 0.63 5.48 -12.77
C ALA A 133 0.27 6.83 -12.15
N ARG A 134 1.23 7.74 -12.00
CA ARG A 134 1.00 9.10 -11.47
C ARG A 134 0.10 9.92 -12.39
N ALA A 135 0.29 9.83 -13.70
CA ALA A 135 -0.56 10.54 -14.66
C ALA A 135 -2.02 10.09 -14.56
N ALA A 136 -2.26 8.79 -14.41
CA ALA A 136 -3.61 8.22 -14.26
C ALA A 136 -4.25 8.54 -12.89
N ASN A 137 -3.44 8.78 -11.85
CA ASN A 137 -3.91 8.95 -10.47
C ASN A 137 -3.62 10.35 -9.90
N GLN A 138 -3.75 11.39 -10.73
CA GLN A 138 -3.67 12.80 -10.30
C GLN A 138 -2.36 13.15 -9.54
N GLY A 139 -1.25 12.54 -9.96
CA GLY A 139 0.08 12.72 -9.36
C GLY A 139 0.43 11.74 -8.25
N ALA A 140 -0.57 11.07 -7.65
CA ALA A 140 -0.35 10.05 -6.64
C ALA A 140 0.13 8.73 -7.28
N LEU A 141 1.00 8.00 -6.58
CA LEU A 141 1.46 6.68 -7.01
C LEU A 141 0.80 5.61 -6.15
N PRO A 142 -0.07 4.75 -6.70
CA PRO A 142 -0.56 3.57 -5.99
C PRO A 142 0.64 2.67 -5.63
N PRO A 143 0.85 2.32 -4.34
CA PRO A 143 1.94 1.43 -3.97
C PRO A 143 1.69 -0.01 -4.43
N ASP A 144 2.76 -0.74 -4.75
CA ASP A 144 2.75 -2.21 -4.90
C ASP A 144 2.22 -2.85 -3.61
N LEU A 145 1.26 -3.77 -3.75
CA LEU A 145 0.58 -4.39 -2.62
C LEU A 145 1.27 -5.66 -2.11
N SER A 146 2.33 -6.13 -2.79
CA SER A 146 2.98 -7.41 -2.48
C SER A 146 3.42 -7.55 -1.02
N LEU A 147 3.79 -6.43 -0.38
CA LEU A 147 4.26 -6.39 1.01
C LEU A 147 3.54 -5.33 1.86
N ILE A 148 2.41 -4.78 1.39
CA ILE A 148 1.80 -3.60 2.03
C ILE A 148 1.42 -3.84 3.49
N VAL A 149 0.95 -5.05 3.81
CA VAL A 149 0.60 -5.48 5.17
C VAL A 149 1.83 -5.50 6.09
N LYS A 150 3.03 -5.76 5.56
CA LYS A 150 4.29 -5.71 6.33
C LYS A 150 4.95 -4.35 6.31
N ALA A 151 4.63 -3.51 5.34
CA ALA A 151 5.24 -2.19 5.12
C ALA A 151 4.52 -1.06 5.88
N ARG A 152 3.52 -1.37 6.71
CA ARG A 152 2.74 -0.40 7.49
C ARG A 152 2.60 -0.87 8.93
N HIS A 153 2.69 0.09 9.86
CA HIS A 153 2.36 -0.16 11.27
C HIS A 153 0.87 -0.53 11.39
N GLY A 154 0.54 -1.41 12.34
CA GLY A 154 -0.82 -1.97 12.47
C GLY A 154 -1.11 -3.12 11.48
N ALA A 155 -0.28 -3.33 10.45
CA ALA A 155 -0.37 -4.46 9.54
C ALA A 155 -1.80 -4.71 8.98
N CYS A 156 -2.37 -5.88 9.21
CA CYS A 156 -3.71 -6.25 8.71
C CYS A 156 -4.81 -5.36 9.31
N ASP A 157 -4.70 -4.98 10.58
CA ASP A 157 -5.65 -4.07 11.23
C ASP A 157 -5.68 -2.71 10.50
N TYR A 158 -4.50 -2.20 10.14
CA TYR A 158 -4.38 -0.94 9.40
C TYR A 158 -5.06 -1.00 8.04
N ILE A 159 -4.79 -2.04 7.24
CA ILE A 159 -5.34 -2.15 5.90
C ILE A 159 -6.87 -2.30 5.96
N PHE A 160 -7.39 -3.11 6.90
CA PHE A 160 -8.83 -3.27 7.07
C PHE A 160 -9.49 -1.96 7.50
N SER A 161 -8.99 -1.31 8.55
CA SER A 161 -9.51 -0.02 9.00
C SER A 161 -9.42 1.07 7.93
N LEU A 162 -8.34 1.09 7.14
CA LEU A 162 -8.20 2.05 6.04
C LEU A 162 -9.30 1.83 4.99
N LEU A 163 -9.52 0.59 4.55
CA LEU A 163 -10.48 0.28 3.50
C LEU A 163 -11.94 0.51 3.95
N THR A 164 -12.28 0.19 5.19
CA THR A 164 -13.64 0.34 5.74
C THR A 164 -13.85 1.64 6.52
N GLY A 165 -12.85 2.53 6.55
CA GLY A 165 -12.83 3.72 7.41
C GLY A 165 -13.18 5.03 6.71
N TYR A 166 -13.58 5.00 5.44
CA TYR A 166 -14.00 6.18 4.70
C TYR A 166 -15.36 6.67 5.20
N PRO A 167 -15.45 7.86 5.84
CA PRO A 167 -16.74 8.44 6.19
C PRO A 167 -17.43 9.02 4.94
N GLU A 168 -18.75 9.21 5.01
CA GLU A 168 -19.53 9.85 3.94
C GLU A 168 -19.09 11.30 3.71
N GLU A 169 -18.76 12.02 4.80
CA GLU A 169 -18.27 13.41 4.74
C GLU A 169 -17.07 13.61 5.68
N PRO A 170 -16.11 14.49 5.33
CA PRO A 170 -15.04 14.88 6.24
C PRO A 170 -15.60 15.63 7.46
N PRO A 171 -14.92 15.57 8.62
CA PRO A 171 -15.36 16.30 9.80
C PRO A 171 -15.31 17.81 9.56
N ALA A 172 -16.18 18.54 10.25
CA ALA A 172 -16.30 19.98 10.09
C ALA A 172 -14.96 20.70 10.30
N GLY A 173 -14.61 21.59 9.35
CA GLY A 173 -13.37 22.37 9.39
C GLY A 173 -12.18 21.74 8.67
N VAL A 174 -12.28 20.48 8.19
CA VAL A 174 -11.26 19.88 7.33
C VAL A 174 -11.45 20.34 5.89
N VAL A 175 -10.40 20.94 5.33
CA VAL A 175 -10.35 21.36 3.92
C VAL A 175 -9.38 20.44 3.18
N LEU A 176 -9.89 19.69 2.22
CA LEU A 176 -9.12 18.76 1.41
C LEU A 176 -8.62 19.42 0.12
N ALA A 177 -7.48 18.95 -0.39
CA ALA A 177 -7.05 19.32 -1.73
C ALA A 177 -8.03 18.74 -2.78
N PRO A 178 -8.29 19.44 -3.90
CA PRO A 178 -9.10 18.87 -4.97
C PRO A 178 -8.56 17.49 -5.42
N GLY A 179 -9.45 16.50 -5.53
CA GLY A 179 -9.08 15.13 -5.90
C GLY A 179 -8.63 14.23 -4.74
N SER A 180 -8.51 14.76 -3.52
CA SER A 180 -8.25 13.96 -2.33
C SER A 180 -9.54 13.63 -1.55
N ASN A 181 -9.48 12.57 -0.76
CA ASN A 181 -10.54 12.05 0.08
C ASN A 181 -10.11 12.07 1.54
N TYR A 182 -11.06 12.09 2.46
CA TYR A 182 -10.75 12.00 3.89
C TYR A 182 -10.79 10.55 4.36
N ASN A 183 -9.77 10.13 5.10
CA ASN A 183 -9.75 8.87 5.84
C ASN A 183 -9.00 9.06 7.16
N PRO A 184 -9.63 8.87 8.32
CA PRO A 184 -9.02 9.15 9.63
C PRO A 184 -7.84 8.24 9.96
N TYR A 185 -7.74 7.05 9.36
CA TYR A 185 -6.63 6.13 9.57
C TYR A 185 -5.41 6.49 8.72
N PHE A 186 -5.60 7.23 7.63
CA PHE A 186 -4.48 7.66 6.80
C PHE A 186 -3.69 8.77 7.50
N PRO A 187 -2.35 8.69 7.60
CA PRO A 187 -1.55 9.76 8.21
C PRO A 187 -1.78 11.10 7.51
N GLY A 188 -2.23 12.11 8.26
CA GLY A 188 -2.62 13.42 7.73
C GLY A 188 -4.07 13.53 7.28
N GLY A 189 -4.86 12.46 7.35
CA GLY A 189 -6.30 12.44 7.05
C GLY A 189 -6.67 12.55 5.56
N SER A 190 -5.81 13.12 4.71
CA SER A 190 -6.05 13.34 3.28
C SER A 190 -5.36 12.27 2.43
N ILE A 191 -6.14 11.43 1.72
CA ILE A 191 -5.65 10.34 0.87
C ILE A 191 -6.11 10.51 -0.59
N ALA A 192 -5.27 10.16 -1.56
CA ALA A 192 -5.63 10.26 -2.98
C ALA A 192 -6.57 9.14 -3.48
N MET A 193 -6.65 8.03 -2.73
CA MET A 193 -7.51 6.89 -3.04
C MET A 193 -8.95 7.19 -2.61
N GLY A 194 -9.91 7.02 -3.52
CA GLY A 194 -11.35 7.07 -3.20
C GLY A 194 -11.81 5.81 -2.44
N ARG A 195 -13.05 5.83 -1.94
CA ARG A 195 -13.68 4.62 -1.41
C ARG A 195 -13.96 3.67 -2.58
N VAL A 196 -13.37 2.48 -2.54
CA VAL A 196 -13.48 1.46 -3.60
C VAL A 196 -14.23 0.20 -3.17
N LEU A 197 -14.55 0.08 -1.88
CA LEU A 197 -15.37 -1.03 -1.37
C LEU A 197 -16.77 -0.52 -1.02
N PHE A 198 -17.74 -1.10 -1.69
CA PHE A 198 -19.16 -0.90 -1.51
C PHE A 198 -19.84 -2.26 -1.35
N ASP A 199 -21.02 -2.26 -0.74
CA ASP A 199 -21.79 -3.49 -0.56
C ASP A 199 -22.13 -4.10 -1.92
N ASP A 200 -22.04 -5.44 -1.99
CA ASP A 200 -22.35 -6.27 -3.17
C ASP A 200 -21.56 -5.92 -4.45
N LEU A 201 -20.36 -5.34 -4.30
CA LEU A 201 -19.49 -4.97 -5.44
C LEU A 201 -18.95 -6.19 -6.20
N VAL A 202 -18.69 -7.29 -5.49
CA VAL A 202 -18.14 -8.54 -6.03
C VAL A 202 -19.08 -9.67 -5.67
N GLU A 203 -19.41 -10.52 -6.64
CA GLU A 203 -20.18 -11.74 -6.43
C GLU A 203 -19.20 -12.91 -6.27
N TYR A 204 -19.14 -13.50 -5.09
CA TYR A 204 -18.15 -14.55 -4.81
C TYR A 204 -18.48 -15.86 -5.51
N GLU A 205 -17.45 -16.55 -6.00
CA GLU A 205 -17.61 -17.81 -6.71
C GLU A 205 -18.24 -18.92 -5.85
N ASP A 206 -17.96 -18.93 -4.54
CA ASP A 206 -18.47 -19.93 -3.60
C ASP A 206 -19.93 -19.70 -3.17
N GLU A 207 -20.54 -18.58 -3.58
CA GLU A 207 -21.96 -18.29 -3.38
C GLU A 207 -22.82 -18.68 -4.60
N LYS A 208 -22.20 -19.16 -5.69
CA LYS A 208 -22.88 -19.55 -6.94
C LYS A 208 -23.39 -21.00 -6.96
N ASP A 209 -23.15 -21.76 -5.90
CA ASP A 209 -23.59 -23.15 -5.69
C ASP A 209 -24.68 -23.26 -4.60
#